data_AF-A0A352DQ18-F1
#
_entry.id   AF-A0A352DQ18-F1
#
_cell.length_a   1.000
_cell.length_b   1.000
_cell.length_c   1.000
_cell.angle_alpha   90.00
_cell.angle_beta   90.00
_cell.angle_gamma   90.00
#
_symmetry.space_group_name_H-M   'P 1'
#
loop_
_entity.id
_entity.type
_entity.pdbx_description
1 polymer ?
#
loop_
_entity_poly.entity_id
_entity_poly.type
_entity_poly.pdbx_seq_one_letter_code
_entity_poly.pdbx_strand_id
1 'polypeptide(L)'
;MKKFIAAMTAGVLMAAPAGLFGTSTDKAVPFTVSAADTAAAKPVLSLPDIVISPEDAAANRDVMVSLTVSDAFKKYATVEIWTVFDSRLTIAKDQSGNPAASSGDALRLLKSYLRPSAYYDQSEGKLVDLNGVRLIAAGTANYGLDGTLFTVKVTLPENVKEGDRFPLKFFYADKSTTNNNFANSMFNNIANDEAGQQMQKWVFENGLKEGCITIGDAPSASYGDANCDGKINVSDAVAVLQYASNKLKYSLEAQGLVNADVDGDSGITGSDALVIQQVDAGVLKQSDLPLGK
;
A
#
# COMPACT_ATOMS: atom_id res chain seq x y z
N MET A 1 -9.45 24.70 50.39
CA MET A 1 -8.01 24.95 50.11
C MET A 1 -7.22 23.81 50.74
N LYS A 2 -6.26 23.11 50.12
CA LYS A 2 -5.56 23.20 48.83
C LYS A 2 -5.06 21.78 48.49
N LYS A 3 -5.04 21.47 47.18
CA LYS A 3 -4.49 20.25 46.59
C LYS A 3 -2.97 20.19 46.80
N PHE A 4 -2.42 19.02 47.13
CA PHE A 4 -0.99 18.75 47.06
C PHE A 4 -0.66 18.17 45.68
N ILE A 5 0.23 18.86 44.97
CA ILE A 5 0.86 18.43 43.72
C ILE A 5 2.13 17.68 44.13
N ALA A 6 2.25 16.41 43.74
CA ALA A 6 3.49 15.66 43.86
C ALA A 6 4.26 15.77 42.53
N ALA A 7 5.41 16.44 42.61
CA ALA A 7 6.39 16.53 41.54
C ALA A 7 7.04 15.16 41.32
N MET A 8 7.03 14.66 40.08
CA MET A 8 7.83 13.52 39.68
C MET A 8 9.18 14.02 39.16
N THR A 9 10.23 13.54 39.82
CA THR A 9 11.64 13.80 39.62
C THR A 9 12.12 13.36 38.23
N ALA A 10 12.83 14.26 37.54
CA ALA A 10 13.55 13.99 36.31
C ALA A 10 14.69 13.00 36.56
N GLY A 11 14.61 11.83 35.91
CA GLY A 11 15.68 10.83 35.88
C GLY A 11 16.81 11.26 34.96
N VAL A 12 18.03 11.13 35.48
CA VAL A 12 19.33 11.52 34.92
C VAL A 12 19.59 10.87 33.55
N LEU A 13 19.91 11.71 32.56
CA LEU A 13 20.42 11.31 31.25
C LEU A 13 21.88 10.87 31.40
N MET A 14 22.16 9.57 31.38
CA MET A 14 23.53 9.08 31.21
C MET A 14 23.95 9.24 29.75
N ALA A 15 24.90 10.14 29.52
CA ALA A 15 25.61 10.28 28.26
C ALA A 15 26.51 9.05 28.02
N ALA A 16 26.33 8.38 26.88
CA ALA A 16 27.29 7.44 26.32
C ALA A 16 28.16 8.18 25.26
N PRO A 17 29.43 7.75 25.06
CA PRO A 17 30.47 8.62 24.52
C PRO A 17 30.32 8.85 23.01
N ALA A 18 30.66 10.08 22.62
CA ALA A 18 30.80 10.52 21.24
C ALA A 18 31.84 9.66 20.50
N GLY A 19 31.42 9.04 19.41
CA GLY A 19 32.30 8.35 18.48
C GLY A 19 31.58 8.05 17.17
N LEU A 20 32.00 8.74 16.10
CA LEU A 20 31.59 8.58 14.70
C LEU A 20 30.13 8.96 14.34
N PHE A 21 29.77 10.22 14.53
CA PHE A 21 28.87 10.87 13.58
C PHE A 21 29.48 12.21 13.18
N GLY A 22 29.87 12.30 11.90
CA GLY A 22 30.31 13.54 11.31
C GLY A 22 29.24 14.61 11.49
N THR A 23 29.68 15.80 11.89
CA THR A 23 28.85 16.99 11.98
C THR A 23 28.37 17.37 10.57
N SER A 24 27.15 16.98 10.18
CA SER A 24 26.43 17.62 9.11
C SER A 24 25.25 18.39 9.70
N THR A 25 25.49 19.66 9.99
CA THR A 25 24.46 20.68 10.09
C THR A 25 23.60 20.66 8.82
N ASP A 26 22.28 20.70 9.00
CA ASP A 26 21.27 21.15 8.03
C ASP A 26 21.56 20.90 6.55
N LYS A 27 20.86 19.90 6.01
CA LYS A 27 20.02 20.02 4.82
C LYS A 27 19.19 18.76 4.71
N ALA A 28 17.88 18.86 4.90
CA ALA A 28 16.99 18.10 4.05
C ALA A 28 17.44 18.43 2.62
N VAL A 29 18.08 17.48 1.94
CA VAL A 29 18.55 17.72 0.58
C VAL A 29 17.29 17.84 -0.27
N PRO A 30 16.98 19.03 -0.83
CA PRO A 30 15.85 19.14 -1.74
C PRO A 30 16.10 18.22 -2.93
N PHE A 31 15.06 17.50 -3.36
CA PHE A 31 15.07 16.63 -4.55
C PHE A 31 15.69 17.39 -5.72
N THR A 32 16.93 17.07 -6.06
CA THR A 32 17.72 17.73 -7.13
C THR A 32 18.15 16.74 -8.20
N VAL A 33 17.37 15.68 -8.39
CA VAL A 33 17.56 14.70 -9.47
C VAL A 33 16.45 14.85 -10.51
N SER A 34 16.80 14.60 -11.77
CA SER A 34 15.94 14.65 -12.97
C SER A 34 14.64 13.84 -12.81
N ALA A 35 13.71 14.01 -13.77
CA ALA A 35 12.36 13.42 -13.77
C ALA A 35 12.33 11.95 -13.30
N ALA A 36 11.31 11.55 -12.55
CA ALA A 36 11.17 10.18 -12.00
C ALA A 36 11.27 9.06 -13.06
N ASP A 37 11.02 9.38 -14.33
CA ASP A 37 11.10 8.43 -15.44
C ASP A 37 12.50 7.81 -15.66
N THR A 38 13.56 8.46 -15.18
CA THR A 38 14.95 7.98 -15.35
C THR A 38 15.36 6.92 -14.32
N ALA A 39 14.52 6.62 -13.32
CA ALA A 39 14.86 5.66 -12.28
C ALA A 39 15.08 4.25 -12.86
N ALA A 40 16.29 3.70 -12.65
CA ALA A 40 16.60 2.33 -13.05
C ALA A 40 15.80 1.27 -12.26
N ALA A 41 15.43 1.61 -11.03
CA ALA A 41 14.54 0.81 -10.20
C ALA A 41 13.19 1.53 -10.09
N LYS A 42 12.11 0.81 -10.37
CA LYS A 42 10.74 1.34 -10.31
C LYS A 42 9.85 0.56 -9.34
N PRO A 43 10.15 0.54 -8.03
CA PRO A 43 9.37 -0.23 -7.08
C PRO A 43 7.90 0.18 -7.05
N VAL A 44 7.04 -0.80 -6.72
CA VAL A 44 5.63 -0.55 -6.41
C VAL A 44 5.34 -1.05 -5.00
N LEU A 45 4.88 -0.14 -4.14
CA LEU A 45 4.38 -0.43 -2.81
C LEU A 45 2.85 -0.46 -2.85
N SER A 46 2.25 -1.57 -2.45
CA SER A 46 0.81 -1.78 -2.58
C SER A 46 0.16 -2.10 -1.25
N LEU A 47 -0.84 -1.30 -0.88
CA LEU A 47 -1.89 -1.70 0.05
C LEU A 47 -2.95 -2.51 -0.73
N PRO A 48 -3.73 -3.37 -0.05
CA PRO A 48 -4.64 -4.29 -0.73
C PRO A 48 -6.01 -3.65 -0.98
N ASP A 49 -6.64 -4.01 -2.09
CA ASP A 49 -8.08 -3.93 -2.24
C ASP A 49 -8.68 -5.25 -1.75
N ILE A 50 -9.52 -5.17 -0.70
CA ILE A 50 -10.15 -6.31 -0.04
C ILE A 50 -11.66 -6.14 -0.16
N VAL A 51 -12.35 -7.16 -0.65
CA VAL A 51 -13.82 -7.19 -0.68
C VAL A 51 -14.31 -8.25 0.30
N ILE A 52 -15.27 -7.88 1.14
CA ILE A 52 -15.83 -8.74 2.20
C ILE A 52 -17.35 -8.64 2.12
N SER A 53 -18.03 -9.78 1.99
CA SER A 53 -19.49 -9.82 1.98
C SER A 53 -20.06 -9.27 3.31
N PRO A 54 -21.27 -8.69 3.32
CA PRO A 54 -21.92 -8.28 4.56
C PRO A 54 -22.04 -9.42 5.58
N GLU A 55 -22.26 -10.67 5.12
CA GLU A 55 -22.34 -11.86 5.96
C GLU A 55 -20.99 -12.18 6.62
N ASP A 56 -19.91 -12.22 5.84
CA ASP A 56 -18.57 -12.50 6.35
C ASP A 56 -18.10 -11.41 7.31
N ALA A 57 -18.38 -10.15 7.00
CA ALA A 57 -18.05 -9.03 7.87
C ALA A 57 -18.82 -9.07 9.20
N ALA A 58 -20.05 -9.60 9.21
CA ALA A 58 -20.82 -9.82 10.43
C ALA A 58 -20.30 -11.02 11.24
N ALA A 59 -19.84 -12.08 10.57
CA ALA A 59 -19.29 -13.28 11.21
C ALA A 59 -17.89 -13.06 11.79
N ASN A 60 -17.02 -12.33 11.08
CA ASN A 60 -15.69 -11.98 11.51
C ASN A 60 -15.28 -10.58 11.00
N ARG A 61 -15.14 -9.64 11.94
CA ARG A 61 -14.76 -8.26 11.65
C ARG A 61 -13.26 -8.04 11.52
N ASP A 62 -12.44 -9.04 11.83
CA ASP A 62 -10.99 -8.93 11.77
C ASP A 62 -10.49 -9.19 10.35
N VAL A 63 -9.78 -8.21 9.80
CA VAL A 63 -9.23 -8.21 8.44
C VAL A 63 -7.72 -8.03 8.51
N MET A 64 -6.98 -8.85 7.76
CA MET A 64 -5.52 -8.73 7.66
C MET A 64 -5.14 -7.80 6.51
N VAL A 65 -4.50 -6.68 6.83
CA VAL A 65 -3.99 -5.72 5.87
C VAL A 65 -2.48 -5.90 5.74
N SER A 66 -2.00 -6.10 4.52
CA SER A 66 -0.57 -6.26 4.23
C SER A 66 -0.07 -5.19 3.29
N LEU A 67 1.01 -4.51 3.67
CA LEU A 67 1.78 -3.69 2.74
C LEU A 67 2.79 -4.58 2.02
N THR A 68 2.83 -4.52 0.69
CA THR A 68 3.76 -5.28 -0.15
C THR A 68 4.68 -4.36 -0.93
N VAL A 69 5.81 -4.89 -1.39
CA VAL A 69 6.73 -4.25 -2.33
C VAL A 69 7.07 -5.20 -3.47
N SER A 70 7.17 -4.67 -4.69
CA SER A 70 7.61 -5.38 -5.89
C SER A 70 8.62 -4.55 -6.68
N ASP A 71 9.35 -5.18 -7.59
CA ASP A 71 10.35 -4.58 -8.48
C ASP A 71 11.57 -3.93 -7.78
N ALA A 72 11.79 -4.31 -6.52
CA ALA A 72 12.79 -3.73 -5.61
C ALA A 72 13.82 -4.75 -5.07
N PHE A 73 13.76 -6.02 -5.49
CA PHE A 73 14.63 -7.09 -4.99
C PHE A 73 16.12 -6.71 -4.99
N LYS A 74 16.71 -6.68 -3.78
CA LYS A 74 18.09 -6.29 -3.44
C LYS A 74 18.50 -4.89 -3.92
N LYS A 75 17.56 -3.95 -4.02
CA LYS A 75 17.82 -2.57 -4.45
C LYS A 75 17.73 -1.54 -3.32
N TYR A 76 17.04 -1.88 -2.23
CA TYR A 76 16.83 -0.97 -1.10
C TYR A 76 17.41 -1.53 0.20
N ALA A 77 17.71 -0.62 1.12
CA ALA A 77 18.22 -0.93 2.45
C ALA A 77 17.55 -0.08 3.53
N THR A 78 17.04 1.10 3.18
CA THR A 78 16.48 2.07 4.12
C THR A 78 15.05 2.40 3.75
N VAL A 79 14.12 2.14 4.66
CA VAL A 79 12.68 2.30 4.46
C VAL A 79 12.09 3.07 5.63
N GLU A 80 11.33 4.10 5.33
CA GLU A 80 10.42 4.75 6.26
C GLU A 80 9.12 5.09 5.54
N ILE A 81 8.07 4.32 5.83
CA ILE A 81 6.76 4.40 5.17
C ILE A 81 5.68 4.58 6.23
N TRP A 82 4.78 5.52 5.98
CA TRP A 82 3.68 5.86 6.87
C TRP A 82 2.36 5.53 6.16
N THR A 83 1.48 4.81 6.83
CA THR A 83 0.12 4.57 6.33
C THR A 83 -0.92 5.37 7.11
N VAL A 84 -2.06 5.60 6.49
CA VAL A 84 -3.27 6.20 7.07
C VAL A 84 -4.42 5.27 6.69
N PHE A 85 -5.05 4.63 7.67
CA PHE A 85 -6.24 3.83 7.43
C PHE A 85 -7.48 4.61 7.89
N ASP A 86 -8.62 4.32 7.27
CA ASP A 86 -9.90 4.91 7.65
C ASP A 86 -10.10 4.90 9.18
N SER A 87 -10.46 6.04 9.76
CA SER A 87 -10.55 6.22 11.22
C SER A 87 -11.60 5.34 11.90
N ARG A 88 -12.52 4.75 11.13
CA ARG A 88 -13.51 3.78 11.63
C ARG A 88 -12.89 2.39 11.85
N LEU A 89 -11.74 2.09 11.26
CA LEU A 89 -11.01 0.84 11.47
C LEU A 89 -10.23 0.90 12.78
N THR A 90 -10.32 -0.17 13.57
CA THR A 90 -9.52 -0.32 14.79
C THR A 90 -8.30 -1.17 14.51
N ILE A 91 -7.10 -0.60 14.61
CA ILE A 91 -5.85 -1.36 14.49
C ILE A 91 -5.60 -2.16 15.77
N ALA A 92 -5.36 -3.48 15.63
CA ALA A 92 -4.99 -4.31 16.76
C ALA A 92 -3.67 -3.82 17.38
N LYS A 93 -3.58 -3.75 18.71
CA LYS A 93 -2.41 -3.26 19.43
C LYS A 93 -1.75 -4.36 20.27
N ASP A 94 -0.43 -4.29 20.39
CA ASP A 94 0.35 -5.12 21.30
C ASP A 94 0.23 -4.61 22.75
N GLN A 95 0.83 -5.33 23.70
CA GLN A 95 0.83 -4.95 25.12
C GLN A 95 1.52 -3.61 25.41
N SER A 96 2.34 -3.11 24.47
CA SER A 96 3.03 -1.83 24.55
C SER A 96 2.27 -0.69 23.84
N GLY A 97 1.09 -0.97 23.27
CA GLY A 97 0.29 -0.01 22.53
C GLY A 97 0.75 0.26 21.10
N ASN A 98 1.75 -0.45 20.58
CA ASN A 98 2.10 -0.40 19.15
C ASN A 98 1.09 -1.21 18.33
N PRO A 99 0.97 -0.98 17.01
CA PRO A 99 0.28 -1.92 16.15
C PRO A 99 0.83 -3.33 16.36
N ALA A 100 -0.06 -4.30 16.60
CA ALA A 100 0.25 -5.72 16.63
C ALA A 100 0.50 -6.24 15.20
N ALA A 101 1.47 -5.63 14.53
CA ALA A 101 1.86 -5.91 13.18
C ALA A 101 3.10 -6.82 13.16
N SER A 102 3.18 -7.69 12.16
CA SER A 102 4.31 -8.58 11.94
C SER A 102 5.12 -8.10 10.74
N SER A 103 6.44 -8.17 10.84
CA SER A 103 7.31 -7.93 9.68
C SER A 103 7.20 -9.10 8.70
N GLY A 104 7.12 -8.81 7.40
CA GLY A 104 7.05 -9.84 6.36
C GLY A 104 8.40 -10.17 5.74
N ASP A 105 8.38 -11.13 4.82
CA ASP A 105 9.59 -11.71 4.22
C ASP A 105 10.45 -10.72 3.43
N ALA A 106 9.85 -9.63 2.92
CA ALA A 106 10.58 -8.57 2.22
C ALA A 106 11.67 -7.93 3.12
N LEU A 107 11.42 -7.92 4.43
CA LEU A 107 12.29 -7.33 5.45
C LEU A 107 13.14 -8.36 6.20
N ARG A 108 13.12 -9.65 5.84
CA ARG A 108 13.78 -10.72 6.64
C ARG A 108 15.29 -10.54 6.83
N LEU A 109 15.93 -9.73 5.98
CA LEU A 109 17.36 -9.42 6.03
C LEU A 109 17.64 -7.98 6.53
N LEU A 110 16.60 -7.26 6.94
CA LEU A 110 16.66 -5.89 7.45
C LEU A 110 16.24 -5.89 8.92
N LYS A 111 16.75 -4.93 9.69
CA LYS A 111 16.18 -4.63 11.00
C LYS A 111 14.96 -3.74 10.81
N SER A 112 13.80 -4.17 11.28
CA SER A 112 12.53 -3.46 11.13
C SER A 112 11.88 -3.10 12.47
N TYR A 113 11.09 -2.03 12.46
CA TYR A 113 10.24 -1.59 13.55
C TYR A 113 8.88 -1.19 12.98
N LEU A 114 7.81 -1.66 13.62
CA LEU A 114 6.44 -1.32 13.29
C LEU A 114 5.88 -0.51 14.45
N ARG A 115 5.52 0.75 14.17
CA ARG A 115 5.10 1.74 15.17
C ARG A 115 3.74 2.31 14.80
N PRO A 116 3.03 2.96 15.74
CA PRO A 116 1.89 3.78 15.37
C PRO A 116 2.30 4.80 14.30
N SER A 117 1.51 4.92 13.24
CA SER A 117 1.65 6.02 12.28
C SER A 117 1.16 7.29 12.97
N ALA A 118 2.07 7.99 13.63
CA ALA A 118 1.76 9.21 14.37
C ALA A 118 3.00 10.11 14.46
N TYR A 119 2.79 11.42 14.34
CA TYR A 119 3.86 12.42 14.46
C TYR A 119 3.47 13.50 15.45
N TYR A 120 4.47 14.12 16.07
CA TYR A 120 4.25 15.30 16.91
C TYR A 120 4.36 16.55 16.05
N ASP A 121 3.26 17.28 15.89
CA ASP A 121 3.26 18.59 15.24
C ASP A 121 3.88 19.60 16.21
N GLN A 122 5.07 20.13 15.87
CA GLN A 122 5.78 21.06 16.75
C GLN A 122 5.16 22.46 16.76
N SER A 123 4.42 22.81 15.71
CA SER A 123 3.76 24.12 15.62
C SER A 123 2.51 24.17 16.48
N GLU A 124 1.76 23.06 16.53
CA GLU A 124 0.54 22.94 17.33
C GLU A 124 0.77 22.32 18.71
N GLY A 125 1.96 21.75 18.94
CA GLY A 125 2.34 21.14 20.21
C GLY A 125 1.55 19.88 20.55
N LYS A 126 1.06 19.14 19.53
CA LYS A 126 0.17 17.99 19.72
C LYS A 126 0.61 16.77 18.92
N LEU A 127 0.25 15.59 19.44
CA LEU A 127 0.38 14.33 18.69
C LEU A 127 -0.75 14.23 17.68
N VAL A 128 -0.40 13.97 16.42
CA VAL A 128 -1.31 13.64 15.33
C VAL A 128 -1.23 12.14 15.10
N ASP A 129 -2.31 11.43 15.40
CA ASP A 129 -2.46 10.01 15.10
C ASP A 129 -3.11 9.85 13.73
N LEU A 130 -2.43 9.15 12.82
CA LEU A 130 -2.87 8.91 11.45
C LEU A 130 -3.68 7.61 11.32
N ASN A 131 -3.90 6.88 12.42
CA ASN A 131 -4.55 5.58 12.45
C ASN A 131 -3.95 4.61 11.42
N GLY A 132 -2.65 4.35 11.53
CA GLY A 132 -1.93 3.48 10.60
C GLY A 132 -0.70 2.83 11.22
N VAL A 133 0.13 2.25 10.35
CA VAL A 133 1.42 1.66 10.72
C VAL A 133 2.54 2.48 10.09
N ARG A 134 3.48 2.92 10.93
CA ARG A 134 4.79 3.43 10.48
C ARG A 134 5.76 2.27 10.44
N LEU A 135 6.24 1.95 9.25
CA LEU A 135 7.33 1.01 9.03
C LEU A 135 8.65 1.77 8.99
N ILE A 136 9.61 1.34 9.82
CA ILE A 136 11.00 1.78 9.76
C ILE A 136 11.85 0.54 9.54
N ALA A 137 12.68 0.49 8.50
CA ALA A 137 13.62 -0.59 8.30
C ALA A 137 14.98 -0.10 7.80
N ALA A 138 16.04 -0.76 8.24
CA ALA A 138 17.42 -0.47 7.83
C ALA A 138 18.24 -1.76 7.71
N GLY A 139 19.07 -1.84 6.67
CA GLY A 139 20.06 -2.90 6.45
C GLY A 139 21.48 -2.36 6.38
N THR A 140 22.48 -3.24 6.44
CA THR A 140 23.91 -2.89 6.24
C THR A 140 24.33 -2.93 4.77
N ALA A 141 23.46 -3.42 3.89
CA ALA A 141 23.57 -3.40 2.44
C ALA A 141 22.16 -3.46 1.82
N ASN A 142 22.08 -3.43 0.49
CA ASN A 142 20.82 -3.51 -0.26
C ASN A 142 20.23 -4.94 -0.23
N TYR A 143 19.76 -5.37 0.94
CA TYR A 143 19.21 -6.71 1.16
C TYR A 143 17.68 -6.75 1.14
N GLY A 144 17.01 -5.63 0.91
CA GLY A 144 15.55 -5.57 0.85
C GLY A 144 15.04 -6.46 -0.27
N LEU A 145 14.03 -7.29 -0.01
CA LEU A 145 13.47 -8.21 -1.00
C LEU A 145 12.10 -7.71 -1.47
N ASP A 146 11.57 -8.34 -2.51
CA ASP A 146 10.15 -8.20 -2.87
C ASP A 146 9.28 -9.07 -1.94
N GLY A 147 7.99 -8.74 -1.87
CA GLY A 147 7.00 -9.45 -1.06
C GLY A 147 6.39 -8.59 0.04
N THR A 148 5.92 -9.23 1.11
CA THR A 148 5.26 -8.54 2.24
C THR A 148 6.26 -7.76 3.08
N LEU A 149 6.03 -6.47 3.26
CA LEU A 149 6.77 -5.60 4.18
C LEU A 149 6.25 -5.77 5.62
N PHE A 150 4.94 -5.62 5.80
CA PHE A 150 4.28 -5.93 7.06
C PHE A 150 2.85 -6.42 6.84
N THR A 151 2.33 -7.10 7.85
CA THR A 151 0.91 -7.42 7.96
C THR A 151 0.39 -6.98 9.33
N VAL A 152 -0.80 -6.36 9.36
CA VAL A 152 -1.47 -5.92 10.58
C VAL A 152 -2.94 -6.30 10.53
N LYS A 153 -3.49 -6.66 11.69
CA LYS A 153 -4.92 -6.90 11.84
C LYS A 153 -5.65 -5.59 12.11
N VAL A 154 -6.71 -5.33 11.35
CA VAL A 154 -7.68 -4.26 11.60
C VAL A 154 -9.05 -4.85 11.85
N THR A 155 -9.84 -4.22 12.71
CA THR A 155 -11.22 -4.64 12.99
C THR A 155 -12.17 -3.61 12.38
N LEU A 156 -13.08 -4.08 11.52
CA LEU A 156 -14.20 -3.31 10.96
C LEU A 156 -15.10 -2.76 12.08
N PRO A 157 -15.90 -1.69 11.88
CA PRO A 157 -16.91 -1.28 12.87
C PRO A 157 -18.08 -2.29 12.97
N GLU A 158 -18.91 -2.19 14.02
CA GLU A 158 -20.04 -3.12 14.24
C GLU A 158 -21.09 -3.09 13.13
N ASN A 159 -21.41 -1.90 12.63
CA ASN A 159 -22.57 -1.67 11.77
C ASN A 159 -22.16 -1.38 10.33
N VAL A 160 -21.29 -2.22 9.78
CA VAL A 160 -20.94 -2.14 8.36
C VAL A 160 -22.14 -2.44 7.47
N LYS A 161 -22.19 -1.78 6.31
CA LYS A 161 -23.25 -1.94 5.31
C LYS A 161 -22.62 -2.22 3.96
N GLU A 162 -23.35 -2.94 3.11
CA GLU A 162 -23.00 -3.06 1.71
C GLU A 162 -22.74 -1.68 1.07
N GLY A 163 -21.65 -1.58 0.31
CA GLY A 163 -21.14 -0.35 -0.26
C GLY A 163 -20.22 0.45 0.68
N ASP A 164 -20.08 0.10 1.96
CA ASP A 164 -19.11 0.77 2.83
C ASP A 164 -17.68 0.57 2.32
N ARG A 165 -16.93 1.67 2.25
CA ARG A 165 -15.53 1.68 1.84
C ARG A 165 -14.67 2.23 2.95
N PHE A 166 -13.57 1.54 3.27
CA PHE A 166 -12.57 1.92 4.25
C PHE A 166 -11.22 2.10 3.54
N PRO A 167 -10.86 3.33 3.14
CA PRO A 167 -9.61 3.58 2.42
C PRO A 167 -8.38 3.20 3.24
N LEU A 168 -7.38 2.63 2.55
CA LEU A 168 -6.06 2.31 3.07
C LEU A 168 -5.03 3.11 2.25
N LYS A 169 -4.42 4.11 2.86
CA LYS A 169 -3.63 5.12 2.16
C LYS A 169 -2.21 5.21 2.70
N PHE A 170 -1.38 5.93 1.94
CA PHE A 170 -0.06 6.36 2.38
C PHE A 170 -0.10 7.81 2.87
N PHE A 171 0.82 8.15 3.76
CA PHE A 171 1.09 9.52 4.14
C PHE A 171 2.54 9.85 3.82
N TYR A 172 2.75 10.89 3.01
CA TYR A 172 4.08 11.41 2.78
C TYR A 172 4.44 12.36 3.93
N ALA A 173 5.20 11.84 4.90
CA ALA A 173 5.75 12.62 5.99
C ALA A 173 7.03 13.33 5.56
N ASP A 174 7.09 14.63 5.76
CA ASP A 174 8.26 15.49 5.70
C ASP A 174 8.06 16.71 6.61
N LYS A 175 9.09 17.57 6.72
CA LYS A 175 9.00 18.79 7.53
C LYS A 175 7.77 19.66 7.19
N SER A 176 7.40 19.77 5.93
CA SER A 176 6.33 20.66 5.46
C SER A 176 4.93 20.11 5.76
N THR A 177 4.79 18.80 5.78
CA THR A 177 3.52 18.10 6.04
C THR A 177 3.30 17.82 7.51
N THR A 178 4.36 17.71 8.32
CA THR A 178 4.25 17.33 9.73
C THR A 178 4.66 18.43 10.71
N ASN A 179 5.18 19.56 10.24
CA ASN A 179 5.82 20.57 11.09
C ASN A 179 6.86 19.95 12.05
N ASN A 180 7.62 18.96 11.57
CA ASN A 180 8.55 18.19 12.40
C ASN A 180 9.81 17.85 11.62
N ASN A 181 10.98 18.29 12.11
CA ASN A 181 12.27 18.05 11.44
C ASN A 181 12.75 16.59 11.52
N PHE A 182 12.08 15.74 12.31
CA PHE A 182 12.44 14.34 12.54
C PHE A 182 11.49 13.34 11.87
N ALA A 183 10.41 13.81 11.26
CA ALA A 183 9.51 12.98 10.47
C ALA A 183 9.92 13.06 9.00
N ASN A 184 10.14 11.90 8.39
CA ASN A 184 10.48 11.81 6.98
C ASN A 184 9.94 10.51 6.38
N SER A 185 9.77 10.49 5.07
CA SER A 185 9.45 9.29 4.29
C SER A 185 10.64 8.94 3.43
N MET A 186 10.99 7.66 3.37
CA MET A 186 12.22 7.21 2.72
C MET A 186 12.05 5.83 2.09
N PHE A 187 12.61 5.65 0.90
CA PHE A 187 12.72 4.35 0.26
C PHE A 187 13.98 4.35 -0.61
N ASN A 188 15.10 3.94 -0.03
CA ASN A 188 16.41 4.21 -0.63
C ASN A 188 17.38 3.03 -0.45
N ASN A 189 18.44 3.06 -1.25
CA ASN A 189 19.57 2.16 -1.12
C ASN A 189 20.51 2.62 0.02
N ILE A 190 21.47 1.77 0.39
CA ILE A 190 22.38 2.06 1.50
C ILE A 190 23.33 3.24 1.22
N ALA A 191 23.70 3.42 -0.05
CA ALA A 191 24.65 4.44 -0.47
C ALA A 191 24.01 5.85 -0.55
N ASN A 192 22.67 5.91 -0.63
CA ASN A 192 21.92 7.12 -0.96
C ASN A 192 22.49 7.84 -2.20
N ASP A 193 22.90 7.04 -3.19
CA ASP A 193 23.44 7.53 -4.46
C ASP A 193 22.32 8.01 -5.40
N GLU A 194 22.69 8.45 -6.59
CA GLU A 194 21.74 8.94 -7.58
C GLU A 194 20.64 7.91 -7.92
N ALA A 195 21.01 6.63 -8.06
CA ALA A 195 20.04 5.57 -8.36
C ALA A 195 19.06 5.37 -7.20
N GLY A 196 19.56 5.43 -5.96
CA GLY A 196 18.74 5.36 -4.75
C GLY A 196 17.77 6.54 -4.62
N GLN A 197 18.24 7.75 -4.90
CA GLN A 197 17.42 8.97 -4.87
C GLN A 197 16.35 8.98 -5.97
N GLN A 198 16.69 8.51 -7.18
CA GLN A 198 15.72 8.36 -8.28
C GLN A 198 14.68 7.28 -7.96
N MET A 199 15.10 6.14 -7.39
CA MET A 199 14.18 5.09 -6.93
C MET A 199 13.22 5.63 -5.86
N GLN A 200 13.72 6.39 -4.89
CA GLN A 200 12.89 7.03 -3.87
C GLN A 200 11.86 7.97 -4.50
N LYS A 201 12.30 8.82 -5.43
CA LYS A 201 11.43 9.75 -6.16
C LYS A 201 10.31 8.99 -6.87
N TRP A 202 10.69 7.94 -7.60
CA TRP A 202 9.74 7.09 -8.32
C TRP A 202 8.68 6.53 -7.38
N VAL A 203 9.09 5.97 -6.23
CA VAL A 203 8.15 5.41 -5.26
C VAL A 203 7.12 6.45 -4.85
N PHE A 204 7.54 7.63 -4.40
CA PHE A 204 6.61 8.62 -3.85
C PHE A 204 5.82 9.41 -4.90
N GLU A 205 6.26 9.45 -6.17
CA GLU A 205 5.52 10.11 -7.26
C GLU A 205 4.61 9.14 -8.04
N ASN A 206 4.98 7.85 -8.14
CA ASN A 206 4.33 6.90 -9.06
C ASN A 206 4.17 5.48 -8.50
N GLY A 207 4.97 5.09 -7.51
CA GLY A 207 5.05 3.72 -7.02
C GLY A 207 4.12 3.38 -5.86
N LEU A 208 3.28 4.29 -5.39
CA LEU A 208 2.33 4.02 -4.31
C LEU A 208 0.96 3.61 -4.87
N LYS A 209 0.52 2.40 -4.53
CA LYS A 209 -0.84 1.90 -4.80
C LYS A 209 -1.64 1.82 -3.50
N GLU A 210 -2.52 2.80 -3.32
CA GLU A 210 -3.52 2.77 -2.24
C GLU A 210 -4.46 1.58 -2.41
N GLY A 211 -5.13 1.20 -1.32
CA GLY A 211 -6.11 0.14 -1.33
C GLY A 211 -7.37 0.52 -0.57
N CYS A 212 -8.30 -0.41 -0.44
CA CYS A 212 -9.55 -0.20 0.26
C CYS A 212 -10.14 -1.53 0.75
N ILE A 213 -10.68 -1.56 1.97
CA ILE A 213 -11.61 -2.62 2.37
C ILE A 213 -13.01 -2.17 1.95
N THR A 214 -13.69 -2.96 1.12
CA THR A 214 -15.04 -2.70 0.64
C THR A 214 -15.98 -3.78 1.14
N ILE A 215 -17.11 -3.37 1.70
CA ILE A 215 -18.18 -4.26 2.13
C ILE A 215 -19.14 -4.45 0.97
N GLY A 216 -19.35 -5.69 0.59
CA GLY A 216 -20.14 -6.06 -0.57
C GLY A 216 -19.68 -7.39 -1.10
N ASP A 217 -20.42 -7.93 -2.04
CA ASP A 217 -20.00 -9.18 -2.65
C ASP A 217 -18.75 -8.95 -3.49
N ALA A 218 -17.81 -9.90 -3.41
CA ALA A 218 -16.75 -9.95 -4.40
C ALA A 218 -17.42 -9.91 -5.77
N PRO A 219 -16.92 -9.07 -6.69
CA PRO A 219 -17.51 -8.94 -8.01
C PRO A 219 -17.81 -10.32 -8.61
N SER A 220 -19.08 -10.73 -8.67
CA SER A 220 -19.46 -12.00 -9.29
C SER A 220 -19.04 -11.86 -10.74
N ALA A 221 -18.11 -12.70 -11.20
CA ALA A 221 -17.56 -12.56 -12.54
C ALA A 221 -18.70 -12.61 -13.56
N SER A 222 -18.99 -11.46 -14.18
CA SER A 222 -19.85 -11.37 -15.36
C SER A 222 -18.95 -11.62 -16.54
N TYR A 223 -18.47 -12.86 -16.67
CA TYR A 223 -17.48 -13.22 -17.68
C TYR A 223 -17.95 -12.78 -19.07
N GLY A 224 -17.11 -12.00 -19.72
CA GLY A 224 -17.35 -11.39 -21.03
C GLY A 224 -17.79 -9.93 -21.03
N ASP A 225 -18.25 -9.38 -19.90
CA ASP A 225 -18.59 -7.94 -19.74
C ASP A 225 -17.36 -7.16 -19.26
N ALA A 226 -16.36 -7.06 -20.13
CA ALA A 226 -15.05 -6.47 -19.82
C ALA A 226 -15.13 -4.95 -19.58
N ASN A 227 -16.09 -4.26 -20.19
CA ASN A 227 -16.27 -2.82 -20.03
C ASN A 227 -17.23 -2.42 -18.89
N CYS A 228 -17.80 -3.41 -18.19
CA CYS A 228 -18.74 -3.25 -17.07
C CYS A 228 -20.03 -2.50 -17.43
N ASP A 229 -20.50 -2.56 -18.68
CA ASP A 229 -21.73 -1.87 -19.11
C ASP A 229 -23.00 -2.72 -18.93
N GLY A 230 -22.85 -3.96 -18.46
CA GLY A 230 -23.93 -4.90 -18.20
C GLY A 230 -24.40 -5.67 -19.44
N LYS A 231 -23.71 -5.54 -20.58
CA LYS A 231 -23.99 -6.28 -21.82
C LYS A 231 -22.71 -6.90 -22.34
N ILE A 232 -22.80 -8.12 -22.84
CA ILE A 232 -21.68 -8.77 -23.52
C ILE A 232 -21.83 -8.53 -25.01
N ASN A 233 -20.95 -7.72 -25.58
CA ASN A 233 -20.93 -7.42 -27.00
C ASN A 233 -19.53 -7.06 -27.52
N VAL A 234 -19.44 -6.66 -28.80
CA VAL A 234 -18.18 -6.23 -29.42
C VAL A 234 -17.42 -5.13 -28.65
N SER A 235 -18.11 -4.28 -27.87
CA SER A 235 -17.47 -3.22 -27.08
C SER A 235 -16.54 -3.78 -26.01
N ASP A 236 -16.88 -4.92 -25.41
CA ASP A 236 -16.06 -5.62 -24.44
C ASP A 236 -14.78 -6.17 -25.08
N ALA A 237 -14.93 -6.81 -26.24
CA ALA A 237 -13.78 -7.30 -27.01
C ALA A 237 -12.84 -6.16 -27.41
N VAL A 238 -13.38 -4.99 -27.76
CA VAL A 238 -12.57 -3.78 -28.03
C VAL A 238 -11.85 -3.31 -26.78
N ALA A 239 -12.52 -3.27 -25.62
CA ALA A 239 -11.91 -2.88 -24.35
C ALA A 239 -10.75 -3.81 -23.97
N VAL A 240 -10.93 -5.13 -24.13
CA VAL A 240 -9.88 -6.13 -23.94
C VAL A 240 -8.69 -5.91 -24.87
N LEU A 241 -8.92 -5.70 -26.17
CA LEU A 241 -7.84 -5.46 -27.13
C LEU A 241 -7.07 -4.17 -26.84
N GLN A 242 -7.78 -3.12 -26.42
CA GLN A 242 -7.17 -1.84 -26.02
C GLN A 242 -6.31 -2.01 -24.76
N TYR A 243 -6.84 -2.71 -23.75
CA TYR A 243 -6.11 -3.05 -22.53
C TYR A 243 -4.85 -3.87 -22.84
N ALA A 244 -4.98 -4.95 -23.62
CA ALA A 244 -3.87 -5.80 -24.02
C ALA A 244 -2.78 -5.04 -24.79
N SER A 245 -3.18 -4.05 -25.60
CA SER A 245 -2.25 -3.23 -26.40
C SER A 245 -1.53 -2.16 -25.58
N ASN A 246 -2.23 -1.51 -24.62
CA ASN A 246 -1.65 -0.49 -23.76
C ASN A 246 -2.44 -0.32 -22.45
N LYS A 247 -2.08 -1.14 -21.46
CA LYS A 247 -2.70 -1.19 -20.12
C LYS A 247 -2.72 0.15 -19.39
N LEU A 248 -1.72 1.01 -19.63
CA LEU A 248 -1.60 2.31 -18.95
C LEU A 248 -2.58 3.35 -19.51
N LYS A 249 -2.83 3.33 -20.82
CA LYS A 249 -3.76 4.26 -21.48
C LYS A 249 -5.21 3.80 -21.42
N TYR A 250 -5.42 2.48 -21.46
CA TYR A 250 -6.73 1.85 -21.52
C TYR A 250 -6.89 0.86 -20.37
N SER A 251 -6.88 1.37 -19.14
CA SER A 251 -7.07 0.55 -17.94
C SER A 251 -8.51 0.06 -17.84
N LEU A 252 -8.69 -1.23 -17.55
CA LEU A 252 -9.99 -1.77 -17.12
C LEU A 252 -10.19 -1.50 -15.64
N GLU A 253 -11.45 -1.42 -15.22
CA GLU A 253 -11.83 -1.43 -13.82
C GLU A 253 -11.51 -2.78 -13.17
N ALA A 254 -11.48 -2.85 -11.84
CA ALA A 254 -11.20 -4.09 -11.13
C ALA A 254 -12.17 -5.22 -11.52
N GLN A 255 -13.47 -4.92 -11.68
CA GLN A 255 -14.47 -5.86 -12.18
C GLN A 255 -14.20 -6.25 -13.65
N GLY A 256 -13.84 -5.28 -14.50
CA GLY A 256 -13.51 -5.52 -15.90
C GLY A 256 -12.32 -6.45 -16.06
N LEU A 257 -11.31 -6.36 -15.18
CA LEU A 257 -10.19 -7.30 -15.14
C LEU A 257 -10.62 -8.73 -14.82
N VAL A 258 -11.60 -8.90 -13.92
CA VAL A 258 -12.17 -10.21 -13.57
C VAL A 258 -13.04 -10.75 -14.70
N ASN A 259 -13.80 -9.89 -15.37
CA ASN A 259 -14.72 -10.27 -16.45
C ASN A 259 -14.03 -10.55 -17.78
N ALA A 260 -12.86 -9.94 -18.01
CA ALA A 260 -12.15 -10.00 -19.28
C ALA A 260 -11.37 -11.30 -19.52
N ASP A 261 -10.89 -11.97 -18.47
CA ASP A 261 -10.12 -13.23 -18.56
C ASP A 261 -11.11 -14.41 -18.69
N VAL A 262 -11.37 -14.81 -19.93
CA VAL A 262 -12.45 -15.75 -20.31
C VAL A 262 -11.99 -16.92 -21.16
N ASP A 263 -10.78 -16.87 -21.73
CA ASP A 263 -10.28 -17.91 -22.63
C ASP A 263 -9.72 -19.15 -21.91
N GLY A 264 -9.56 -19.06 -20.58
CA GLY A 264 -9.07 -20.14 -19.74
C GLY A 264 -7.56 -20.13 -19.51
N ASP A 265 -6.83 -19.34 -20.27
CA ASP A 265 -5.42 -19.10 -20.08
C ASP A 265 -5.21 -17.92 -19.11
N SER A 266 -4.07 -17.89 -18.42
CA SER A 266 -3.84 -16.83 -17.43
C SER A 266 -3.54 -15.48 -18.10
N GLY A 267 -4.37 -14.49 -17.76
CA GLY A 267 -4.14 -13.08 -18.08
C GLY A 267 -4.82 -12.62 -19.35
N ILE A 268 -5.09 -11.32 -19.43
CA ILE A 268 -5.95 -10.73 -20.45
C ILE A 268 -5.18 -10.48 -21.76
N THR A 269 -5.58 -11.16 -22.83
CA THR A 269 -4.96 -11.11 -24.16
C THR A 269 -5.99 -10.91 -25.29
N GLY A 270 -5.55 -10.95 -26.55
CA GLY A 270 -6.45 -10.91 -27.69
C GLY A 270 -7.29 -12.19 -27.85
N SER A 271 -6.89 -13.29 -27.23
CA SER A 271 -7.65 -14.56 -27.24
C SER A 271 -8.95 -14.43 -26.43
N ASP A 272 -8.91 -13.75 -25.29
CA ASP A 272 -10.11 -13.37 -24.54
C ASP A 272 -11.10 -12.57 -25.37
N ALA A 273 -10.61 -11.57 -26.12
CA ALA A 273 -11.45 -10.76 -26.99
C ALA A 273 -12.13 -11.62 -28.08
N LEU A 274 -11.46 -12.66 -28.58
CA LEU A 274 -12.06 -13.60 -29.53
C LEU A 274 -13.18 -14.42 -28.89
N VAL A 275 -12.98 -14.90 -27.65
CA VAL A 275 -14.00 -15.66 -26.92
C VAL A 275 -15.23 -14.79 -26.65
N ILE A 276 -15.04 -13.52 -26.25
CA ILE A 276 -16.13 -12.55 -26.09
C ILE A 276 -16.90 -12.35 -27.40
N GLN A 277 -16.19 -12.21 -28.53
CA GLN A 277 -16.84 -12.11 -29.85
C GLN A 277 -17.64 -13.37 -30.22
N GLN A 278 -17.17 -14.56 -29.82
CA GLN A 278 -17.92 -15.80 -30.02
C GLN A 278 -19.20 -15.85 -29.18
N VAL A 279 -19.20 -15.24 -28.00
CA VAL A 279 -20.40 -15.11 -27.15
C VAL A 279 -21.38 -14.09 -27.74
N ASP A 280 -20.90 -12.93 -28.18
CA ASP A 280 -21.71 -11.90 -28.87
C ASP A 280 -22.35 -12.47 -30.17
N ALA A 281 -21.60 -13.31 -30.89
CA ALA A 281 -22.08 -14.01 -32.08
C ALA A 281 -23.03 -15.19 -31.78
N GLY A 282 -23.24 -15.55 -30.51
CA GLY A 282 -24.07 -16.68 -30.09
C GLY A 282 -23.48 -18.07 -30.39
N VAL A 283 -22.18 -18.14 -30.71
CA VAL A 283 -21.44 -19.40 -30.90
C VAL A 283 -21.19 -20.07 -29.55
N LEU A 284 -20.88 -19.27 -28.53
CA LEU A 284 -20.74 -19.67 -27.13
C LEU A 284 -21.81 -18.98 -26.28
N LYS A 285 -22.14 -19.55 -25.12
CA LYS A 285 -22.98 -18.87 -24.12
C LYS A 285 -22.11 -18.24 -23.06
N GLN A 286 -22.59 -17.15 -22.46
CA GLN A 286 -21.95 -16.56 -21.29
C GLN A 286 -21.76 -17.59 -20.16
N SER A 287 -22.72 -18.51 -19.99
CA SER A 287 -22.65 -19.59 -18.99
C SER A 287 -21.52 -20.60 -19.23
N ASP A 288 -20.92 -20.58 -20.41
CA ASP A 288 -19.82 -21.48 -20.77
C ASP A 288 -18.45 -20.87 -20.37
N LEU A 289 -18.44 -19.62 -19.90
CA LEU A 289 -17.24 -18.89 -19.51
C LEU A 289 -16.94 -19.00 -18.00
N PRO A 290 -15.67 -18.95 -17.60
CA PRO A 290 -14.49 -18.92 -18.47
C PRO A 290 -14.26 -20.30 -19.08
N LEU A 291 -13.72 -20.35 -20.29
CA LEU A 291 -13.38 -21.63 -20.91
C LEU A 291 -12.32 -22.34 -20.05
N GLY A 292 -12.41 -23.66 -19.91
CA GLY A 292 -11.29 -24.46 -19.37
C GLY A 292 -10.96 -24.35 -17.88
N LYS A 293 -11.86 -23.85 -17.02
CA LYS A 293 -11.74 -24.00 -15.55
C LYS A 293 -12.56 -25.15 -14.99
#